data_AF-A0AB40B270-F1
#
_entry.id   AF-A0AB40B270-F1
#
_cell.length_a   1.000
_cell.length_b   1.000
_cell.length_c   1.000
_cell.angle_alpha   90.00
_cell.angle_beta   90.00
_cell.angle_gamma   90.00
#
_symmetry.space_group_name_H-M   'P 1'
#
loop_
_entity.id
_entity.type
_entity.pdbx_description
1 polymer ?
#
loop_
_entity_poly.entity_id
_entity_poly.type
_entity_poly.pdbx_seq_one_letter_code
_entity_poly.pdbx_strand_id
1 'polypeptide(L)'
;MVSIHETLNYHKMDRRLYETVLKMGRFPALARNIVALWMWLELMGINVIHYIKDISDPSLLLNFIKEAETILNIIRQASPVLPFGNDELLVSLPFMAGFATEPINIRFFYCHSDVVVRGLTYLLDGVGTLIFNDHLFHMLNVYERALSVAHQQGARRPVMPEELASEYNSRVTTSPEDYRALFITFSRRCTLTREEIAQYFNE
;
A
#
# COMPACT_ATOMS: atom_id res chain seq x y z
N MET A 1 -11.54 -11.91 -15.17
CA MET A 1 -10.17 -12.26 -14.73
C MET A 1 -9.28 -11.09 -15.09
N VAL A 2 -8.42 -10.62 -14.18
CA VAL A 2 -7.58 -9.43 -14.41
C VAL A 2 -6.22 -9.88 -14.92
N SER A 3 -5.71 -9.24 -15.98
CA SER A 3 -4.39 -9.53 -16.53
C SER A 3 -3.26 -8.87 -15.73
N ILE A 4 -2.04 -9.41 -15.79
CA ILE A 4 -0.85 -8.78 -15.19
C ILE A 4 -0.66 -7.36 -15.72
N HIS A 5 -0.89 -7.13 -17.02
CA HIS A 5 -0.85 -5.81 -17.63
C HIS A 5 -1.81 -4.81 -16.96
N GLU A 6 -3.07 -5.19 -16.72
CA GLU A 6 -4.06 -4.33 -16.06
C GLU A 6 -3.67 -4.03 -14.61
N THR A 7 -3.20 -5.04 -13.88
CA THR A 7 -2.73 -4.88 -12.49
C THR A 7 -1.53 -3.93 -12.43
N LEU A 8 -0.53 -4.11 -13.28
CA LEU A 8 0.64 -3.22 -13.31
C LEU A 8 0.26 -1.79 -13.72
N ASN A 9 -0.68 -1.63 -14.66
CA ASN A 9 -1.17 -0.32 -15.07
C ASN A 9 -1.89 0.41 -13.93
N TYR A 10 -2.69 -0.30 -13.14
CA TYR A 10 -3.35 0.25 -11.97
C TYR A 10 -2.33 0.72 -10.91
N HIS A 11 -1.28 -0.07 -10.67
CA HIS A 11 -0.25 0.20 -9.65
C HIS A 11 0.96 1.03 -10.16
N LYS A 12 0.80 1.77 -11.26
CA LYS A 12 1.89 2.64 -11.78
C LYS A 12 2.34 3.69 -10.79
N MET A 13 1.41 4.23 -10.00
CA MET A 13 1.73 5.23 -8.98
C MET A 13 2.63 4.62 -7.90
N ASP A 14 2.29 3.43 -7.42
CA ASP A 14 3.05 2.71 -6.39
C ASP A 14 4.46 2.39 -6.88
N ARG A 15 4.58 1.94 -8.13
CA ARG A 15 5.88 1.72 -8.76
C ARG A 15 6.71 3.00 -8.86
N ARG A 16 6.09 4.12 -9.23
CA ARG A 16 6.78 5.42 -9.30
C ARG A 16 7.24 5.90 -7.93
N LEU A 17 6.44 5.67 -6.88
CA LEU A 17 6.84 5.95 -5.50
C LEU A 17 8.03 5.09 -5.10
N TYR A 18 8.02 3.80 -5.43
CA TYR A 18 9.17 2.91 -5.18
C TYR A 18 10.46 3.42 -5.84
N GLU A 19 10.40 3.78 -7.11
CA GLU A 19 11.56 4.36 -7.82
C GLU A 19 12.00 5.70 -7.22
N THR A 20 11.07 6.49 -6.68
CA THR A 20 11.37 7.75 -6.02
C THR A 20 12.09 7.52 -4.69
N VAL A 21 11.62 6.57 -3.88
CA VAL A 21 12.27 6.17 -2.62
C VAL A 21 13.67 5.59 -2.87
N LEU A 22 13.84 4.81 -3.96
CA LEU A 22 15.16 4.34 -4.40
C LEU A 22 16.10 5.50 -4.75
N LYS A 23 15.63 6.50 -5.51
CA LYS A 23 16.41 7.70 -5.87
C LYS A 23 16.83 8.54 -4.66
N MET A 24 16.08 8.46 -3.55
CA MET A 24 16.44 9.06 -2.27
C MET A 24 17.49 8.26 -1.48
N GLY A 25 18.07 7.21 -2.07
CA GLY A 25 19.21 6.48 -1.53
C GLY A 25 18.85 5.34 -0.57
N ARG A 26 17.58 4.87 -0.57
CA ARG A 26 17.18 3.71 0.23
C ARG A 26 17.47 2.41 -0.48
N PHE A 27 17.87 1.40 0.30
CA PHE A 27 18.10 0.05 -0.22
C PHE A 27 16.80 -0.57 -0.75
N PRO A 28 16.85 -1.40 -1.82
CA PRO A 28 15.65 -1.95 -2.46
C PRO A 28 14.69 -2.65 -1.50
N ALA A 29 15.21 -3.47 -0.58
CA ALA A 29 14.37 -4.18 0.39
C ALA A 29 13.61 -3.23 1.34
N LEU A 30 14.25 -2.13 1.76
CA LEU A 30 13.63 -1.13 2.62
C LEU A 30 12.61 -0.28 1.84
N ALA A 31 12.98 0.18 0.64
CA ALA A 31 12.09 0.92 -0.24
C ALA A 31 10.82 0.14 -0.56
N ARG A 32 10.96 -1.17 -0.82
CA ARG A 32 9.85 -2.09 -1.03
C ARG A 32 8.89 -2.12 0.17
N ASN A 33 9.44 -2.29 1.37
CA ASN A 33 8.62 -2.37 2.58
C ASN A 33 7.94 -1.04 2.92
N ILE A 34 8.58 0.10 2.64
CA ILE A 34 8.00 1.43 2.83
C ILE A 34 6.79 1.63 1.92
N VAL A 35 6.93 1.35 0.62
CA VAL A 35 5.82 1.49 -0.33
C VAL A 35 4.72 0.50 -0.01
N ALA A 36 5.06 -0.73 0.37
CA ALA A 36 4.07 -1.71 0.82
C ALA A 36 3.28 -1.24 2.05
N LEU A 37 3.93 -0.54 2.99
CA LEU A 37 3.26 0.07 4.14
C LEU A 37 2.29 1.17 3.69
N TRP A 38 2.69 2.07 2.79
CA TRP A 38 1.79 3.10 2.28
C TRP A 38 0.59 2.53 1.53
N MET A 39 0.80 1.48 0.73
CA MET A 39 -0.29 0.77 0.05
C MET A 39 -1.23 0.10 1.06
N TRP A 40 -0.69 -0.53 2.11
CA TRP A 40 -1.50 -1.14 3.16
C TRP A 40 -2.33 -0.08 3.92
N LEU A 41 -1.76 1.09 4.20
CA LEU A 41 -2.50 2.20 4.81
C LEU A 41 -3.63 2.71 3.90
N GLU A 42 -3.42 2.77 2.59
CA GLU A 42 -4.46 3.12 1.62
C GLU A 42 -5.60 2.08 1.60
N LEU A 43 -5.28 0.78 1.71
CA LEU A 43 -6.30 -0.27 1.87
C LEU A 43 -7.12 -0.12 3.16
N MET A 44 -6.51 0.41 4.22
CA MET A 44 -7.20 0.73 5.48
C MET A 44 -7.99 2.06 5.41
N GLY A 45 -7.99 2.74 4.26
CA GLY A 45 -8.73 3.99 4.03
C GLY A 45 -7.92 5.27 4.29
N ILE A 46 -6.61 5.16 4.53
CA ILE A 46 -5.74 6.31 4.79
C ILE A 46 -5.05 6.69 3.49
N ASN A 47 -5.45 7.81 2.88
CA ASN A 47 -5.05 8.23 1.54
C ASN A 47 -3.61 8.78 1.43
N VAL A 48 -2.63 8.06 1.99
CA VAL A 48 -1.21 8.48 2.04
C VAL A 48 -0.62 8.60 0.64
N ILE A 49 -0.87 7.62 -0.23
CA ILE A 49 -0.33 7.62 -1.61
C ILE A 49 -0.88 8.80 -2.41
N HIS A 50 -2.18 9.08 -2.29
CA HIS A 50 -2.79 10.24 -2.94
C HIS A 50 -2.14 11.56 -2.52
N TYR A 51 -1.75 11.70 -1.25
CA TYR A 51 -1.08 12.90 -0.79
C TYR A 51 0.37 12.96 -1.27
N ILE A 52 1.11 11.84 -1.14
CA ILE A 52 2.53 11.80 -1.51
C ILE A 52 2.74 12.09 -3.00
N LYS A 53 1.82 11.66 -3.88
CA LYS A 53 1.95 11.89 -5.33
C LYS A 53 2.02 13.39 -5.69
N ASP A 54 1.40 14.25 -4.89
CA ASP A 54 1.26 15.69 -5.14
C ASP A 54 2.38 16.50 -4.44
N ILE A 55 3.21 15.84 -3.61
CA ILE A 55 4.35 16.47 -2.96
C ILE A 55 5.41 16.82 -4.01
N SER A 56 5.60 18.12 -4.22
CA SER A 56 6.69 18.65 -5.05
C SER A 56 7.99 18.86 -4.28
N ASP A 57 7.93 18.94 -2.94
CA ASP A 57 9.09 19.17 -2.07
C ASP A 57 9.74 17.84 -1.64
N PRO A 58 10.99 17.56 -2.05
CA PRO A 58 11.71 16.36 -1.64
C PRO A 58 11.91 16.24 -0.12
N SER A 59 11.95 17.35 0.60
CA SER A 59 12.19 17.36 2.05
C SER A 59 10.99 16.81 2.83
N LEU A 60 9.77 17.11 2.38
CA LEU A 60 8.54 16.57 2.95
C LEU A 60 8.44 15.07 2.72
N LEU A 61 8.71 14.61 1.49
CA LEU A 61 8.72 13.18 1.18
C LEU A 61 9.75 12.40 2.01
N LEU A 62 10.92 13.00 2.28
CA LEU A 62 11.91 12.40 3.17
C LEU A 62 11.37 12.21 4.61
N ASN A 63 10.52 13.12 5.10
CA ASN A 63 9.91 12.96 6.41
C ASN A 63 8.90 11.80 6.44
N PHE A 64 8.07 11.63 5.40
CA PHE A 64 7.20 10.46 5.26
C PHE A 64 8.00 9.14 5.23
N ILE A 65 9.14 9.13 4.54
CA ILE A 65 10.04 7.98 4.50
C ILE A 65 10.59 7.67 5.90
N LYS A 66 11.04 8.68 6.66
CA LYS A 66 11.54 8.50 8.03
C LYS A 66 10.45 7.98 8.98
N GLU A 67 9.22 8.47 8.85
CA GLU A 67 8.09 7.95 9.64
C GLU A 67 7.80 6.49 9.30
N ALA A 68 7.76 6.14 8.01
CA ALA A 68 7.57 4.76 7.58
C ALA A 68 8.70 3.84 8.07
N GLU A 69 9.96 4.29 8.01
CA GLU A 69 11.11 3.57 8.60
C GLU A 69 10.93 3.34 10.10
N THR A 70 10.42 4.34 10.83
CA THR A 70 10.18 4.25 12.27
C THR A 70 9.11 3.20 12.56
N ILE A 71 8.00 3.21 11.83
CA ILE A 71 6.94 2.18 11.94
C ILE A 71 7.49 0.78 11.63
N LEU A 72 8.23 0.65 10.52
CA LEU A 72 8.83 -0.63 10.11
C LEU A 72 9.83 -1.15 11.14
N ASN A 73 10.60 -0.28 11.78
CA ASN A 73 11.52 -0.67 12.84
C ASN A 73 10.76 -1.16 14.09
N ILE A 74 9.65 -0.51 14.44
CA ILE A 74 8.83 -0.88 15.60
C ILE A 74 8.18 -2.25 15.40
N ILE A 75 7.56 -2.50 14.25
CA ILE A 75 6.95 -3.82 13.98
C ILE A 75 8.00 -4.95 13.89
N ARG A 76 9.25 -4.62 13.52
CA ARG A 76 10.35 -5.60 13.46
C ARG A 76 10.96 -5.88 14.84
N GLN A 77 11.02 -4.87 15.69
CA GLN A 77 11.48 -5.00 17.06
C GLN A 77 10.33 -5.53 17.91
N ALA A 78 10.21 -6.86 18.00
CA ALA A 78 9.35 -7.53 18.98
C ALA A 78 9.87 -7.34 20.43
N SER A 79 10.22 -6.11 20.81
CA SER A 79 10.69 -5.79 22.15
C SER A 79 9.48 -5.64 23.07
N PRO A 80 9.46 -6.32 24.24
CA PRO A 80 8.37 -6.20 25.21
C PRO A 80 8.34 -4.84 25.93
N VAL A 81 9.36 -4.00 25.71
CA VAL A 81 9.46 -2.67 26.30
C VAL A 81 8.78 -1.69 25.34
N LEU A 82 7.64 -1.13 25.77
CA LEU A 82 7.06 0.05 25.13
C LEU A 82 8.18 1.11 25.03
N PRO A 83 8.57 1.56 23.82
CA PRO A 83 9.61 2.58 23.67
C PRO A 83 9.18 3.96 24.22
N PHE A 84 7.94 4.05 24.72
CA PHE A 84 7.35 5.24 25.27
C PHE A 84 7.71 5.35 26.75
N GLY A 85 8.81 6.06 27.03
CA GLY A 85 8.83 6.92 28.22
C GLY A 85 7.71 7.97 28.11
N ASN A 86 7.47 8.75 29.17
CA ASN A 86 6.39 9.73 29.30
C ASN A 86 6.44 10.91 28.30
N ASP A 87 7.13 10.74 27.17
CA ASP A 87 7.45 11.77 26.19
C ASP A 87 6.47 11.65 25.00
N GLU A 88 5.41 12.46 25.04
CA GLU A 88 4.34 12.51 24.03
C GLU A 88 4.85 12.84 22.61
N LEU A 89 6.03 13.43 22.49
CA LEU A 89 6.66 13.78 21.22
C LEU A 89 7.16 12.55 20.44
N LEU A 90 7.56 11.49 21.14
CA LEU A 90 8.02 10.21 20.57
C LEU A 90 6.87 9.32 20.05
N VAL A 91 5.62 9.76 20.22
CA VAL A 91 4.39 9.01 19.88
C VAL A 91 3.75 9.53 18.58
N SER A 92 4.17 10.71 18.10
CA SER A 92 3.52 11.39 16.98
C SER A 92 4.06 10.93 15.62
N LEU A 93 3.15 10.60 14.70
CA LEU A 93 3.40 10.54 13.25
C LEU A 93 2.86 11.83 12.65
N PRO A 94 3.52 12.98 12.85
CA PRO A 94 2.96 14.28 12.50
C PRO A 94 2.50 14.39 11.05
N PHE A 95 3.13 13.66 10.13
CA PHE A 95 2.76 13.67 8.72
C PHE A 95 1.66 12.66 8.41
N MET A 96 1.75 11.40 8.88
CA MET A 96 0.71 10.40 8.59
C MET A 96 -0.58 10.55 9.42
N ALA A 97 -0.52 11.10 10.64
CA ALA A 97 -1.68 11.30 11.50
C ALA A 97 -2.68 12.31 10.93
N GLY A 98 -2.24 13.24 10.06
CA GLY A 98 -3.11 14.22 9.42
C GLY A 98 -4.10 13.64 8.40
N PHE A 99 -3.95 12.37 8.00
CA PHE A 99 -4.80 11.72 7.00
C PHE A 99 -5.83 10.75 7.57
N ALA A 100 -5.78 10.51 8.87
CA ALA A 100 -6.65 9.53 9.52
C ALA A 100 -7.77 10.22 10.30
N THR A 101 -8.99 9.71 10.17
CA THR A 101 -10.15 10.18 10.94
C THR A 101 -10.02 9.87 12.43
N GLU A 102 -9.30 8.79 12.75
CA GLU A 102 -8.87 8.43 14.10
C GLU A 102 -7.34 8.60 14.21
N PRO A 103 -6.80 8.99 15.37
CA PRO A 103 -5.38 9.32 15.51
C PRO A 103 -4.51 8.08 15.31
N ILE A 104 -4.00 7.90 14.10
CA ILE A 104 -2.95 6.92 13.81
C ILE A 104 -1.67 7.42 14.43
N ASN A 105 -1.26 6.75 15.49
CA ASN A 105 -0.05 7.04 16.22
C ASN A 105 0.83 5.79 16.30
N ILE A 106 2.03 5.97 16.80
CA ILE A 106 3.01 4.89 16.88
C ILE A 106 2.52 3.73 17.78
N ARG A 107 1.68 4.01 18.78
CA ARG A 107 1.07 2.97 19.64
C ARG A 107 0.14 2.05 18.87
N PHE A 108 -0.61 2.56 17.89
CA PHE A 108 -1.45 1.73 17.03
C PHE A 108 -0.63 0.63 16.36
N PHE A 109 0.49 0.98 15.73
CA PHE A 109 1.36 0.03 15.04
C PHE A 109 2.06 -0.95 15.99
N TYR A 110 2.39 -0.50 17.21
CA TYR A 110 2.95 -1.40 18.23
C TYR A 110 1.92 -2.45 18.68
N CYS A 111 0.73 -2.00 19.07
CA CYS A 111 -0.34 -2.86 19.59
C CYS A 111 -0.92 -3.82 18.54
N HIS A 112 -0.92 -3.43 17.26
CA HIS A 112 -1.47 -4.20 16.14
C HIS A 112 -0.37 -4.66 15.17
N SER A 113 0.85 -4.83 15.67
CA SER A 113 2.02 -5.19 14.85
C SER A 113 1.81 -6.50 14.09
N ASP A 114 1.08 -7.46 14.66
CA ASP A 114 0.73 -8.73 14.02
C ASP A 114 -0.19 -8.53 12.81
N VAL A 115 -1.20 -7.66 12.92
CA VAL A 115 -2.12 -7.29 11.83
C VAL A 115 -1.34 -6.59 10.71
N VAL A 116 -0.48 -5.64 11.08
CA VAL A 116 0.36 -4.90 10.12
C VAL A 116 1.29 -5.86 9.39
N VAL A 117 1.96 -6.76 10.10
CA VAL A 117 2.88 -7.76 9.49
C VAL A 117 2.12 -8.68 8.55
N ARG A 118 0.95 -9.22 8.95
CA ARG A 118 0.13 -10.06 8.06
C ARG A 118 -0.31 -9.30 6.82
N GLY A 119 -0.74 -8.05 6.96
CA GLY A 119 -1.14 -7.19 5.85
C GLY A 119 0.00 -6.88 4.88
N LEU A 120 1.19 -6.58 5.40
CA LEU A 120 2.39 -6.39 4.60
C LEU A 120 2.81 -7.67 3.88
N THR A 121 2.77 -8.83 4.54
CA THR A 121 3.06 -10.12 3.92
C THR A 121 2.06 -10.42 2.81
N TYR A 122 0.76 -10.25 3.05
CA TYR A 122 -0.28 -10.39 2.04
C TYR A 122 0.00 -9.53 0.81
N LEU A 123 0.36 -8.27 1.02
CA LEU A 123 0.62 -7.33 -0.07
C LEU A 123 1.91 -7.69 -0.83
N LEU A 124 2.99 -7.98 -0.12
CA LEU A 124 4.30 -8.29 -0.69
C LEU A 124 4.32 -9.61 -1.46
N ASP A 125 3.66 -10.65 -0.94
CA ASP A 125 3.59 -11.98 -1.56
C ASP A 125 2.50 -12.07 -2.64
N GLY A 126 1.52 -11.15 -2.61
CA GLY A 126 0.53 -10.97 -3.67
C GLY A 126 1.02 -9.95 -4.71
N VAL A 127 0.41 -8.77 -4.71
CA VAL A 127 0.61 -7.78 -5.78
C VAL A 127 2.03 -7.20 -5.81
N GLY A 128 2.73 -7.20 -4.68
CA GLY A 128 4.11 -6.76 -4.55
C GLY A 128 5.08 -7.55 -5.44
N THR A 129 4.82 -8.83 -5.70
CA THR A 129 5.66 -9.64 -6.61
C THR A 129 5.61 -9.12 -8.05
N LEU A 130 4.56 -8.40 -8.42
CA LEU A 130 4.42 -7.75 -9.72
C LEU A 130 5.00 -6.34 -9.70
N ILE A 131 4.60 -5.50 -8.73
CA ILE A 131 4.96 -4.08 -8.66
C ILE A 131 6.47 -3.90 -8.52
N PHE A 132 7.11 -4.71 -7.67
CA PHE A 132 8.54 -4.58 -7.39
C PHE A 132 9.42 -5.39 -8.35
N ASN A 133 8.84 -5.99 -9.38
CA ASN A 133 9.57 -6.74 -10.40
C ASN A 133 10.03 -5.82 -11.53
N ASP A 134 11.32 -5.50 -11.52
CA ASP A 134 11.95 -4.60 -12.50
C ASP A 134 11.83 -5.14 -13.94
N HIS A 135 11.85 -6.46 -14.13
CA HIS A 135 11.71 -7.08 -15.45
C HIS A 135 10.31 -6.90 -16.02
N LEU A 136 9.27 -7.20 -15.23
CA LEU A 136 7.87 -7.00 -15.65
C LEU A 136 7.59 -5.53 -15.96
N PHE A 137 8.09 -4.61 -15.14
CA PHE A 137 7.89 -3.18 -15.37
C PHE A 137 8.66 -2.67 -16.60
N HIS A 138 9.89 -3.16 -16.82
CA HIS A 138 10.62 -2.86 -18.05
C HIS A 138 9.86 -3.32 -19.29
N MET A 139 9.32 -4.55 -19.28
CA MET A 139 8.52 -5.10 -20.37
C MET A 139 7.25 -4.29 -20.64
N LEU A 140 6.55 -3.85 -19.58
CA LEU A 140 5.40 -2.95 -19.69
C LEU A 140 5.81 -1.65 -20.41
N ASN A 141 6.87 -1.00 -19.97
CA ASN A 141 7.34 0.25 -20.57
C ASN A 141 7.72 0.10 -22.06
N VAL A 142 8.36 -1.01 -22.44
CA VAL A 142 8.68 -1.30 -23.85
C VAL A 142 7.41 -1.46 -24.68
N TYR A 143 6.44 -2.24 -24.17
CA TYR A 143 5.16 -2.44 -24.85
C TYR A 143 4.37 -1.14 -25.01
N GLU A 144 4.31 -0.29 -23.97
CA GLU A 144 3.60 1.00 -24.03
C GLU A 144 4.23 1.99 -25.00
N ARG A 145 5.56 2.02 -25.10
CA ARG A 145 6.25 2.81 -26.12
C ARG A 145 5.92 2.30 -27.51
N ALA A 146 5.96 0.99 -27.74
CA ALA A 146 5.61 0.40 -29.02
C ALA A 146 4.14 0.68 -29.41
N LEU A 147 3.22 0.63 -28.45
CA LEU A 147 1.81 1.00 -28.65
C LEU A 147 1.66 2.46 -29.07
N SER A 148 2.37 3.37 -28.38
CA SER A 148 2.32 4.81 -28.65
C SER A 148 2.83 5.13 -30.07
N VAL A 149 3.93 4.50 -30.48
CA VAL A 149 4.50 4.65 -31.83
C VAL A 149 3.53 4.11 -32.89
N ALA A 150 2.95 2.93 -32.66
CA ALA A 150 1.99 2.35 -33.60
C ALA A 150 0.75 3.23 -33.77
N HIS A 151 0.26 3.82 -32.67
CA HIS A 151 -0.88 4.75 -32.70
C HIS A 151 -0.57 6.02 -33.52
N GLN A 152 0.62 6.61 -33.33
CA GLN A 152 1.04 7.81 -34.06
C GLN A 152 1.26 7.56 -35.56
N GLN A 153 1.72 6.36 -35.93
CA GLN A 153 2.05 6.01 -37.31
C GLN A 153 0.89 5.32 -38.06
N GLY A 154 -0.26 5.11 -37.40
CA GLY A 154 -1.36 4.32 -37.97
C GLY A 154 -0.97 2.87 -38.27
N ALA A 155 0.07 2.37 -37.59
CA ALA A 155 0.60 1.04 -37.81
C ALA A 155 -0.18 -0.02 -37.03
N ARG A 156 0.09 -1.30 -37.34
CA ARG A 156 -0.53 -2.43 -36.61
C ARG A 156 -0.13 -2.39 -35.14
N ARG A 157 -1.12 -2.63 -34.26
CA ARG A 157 -0.89 -2.74 -32.81
C ARG A 157 0.14 -3.84 -32.51
N PRO A 158 1.19 -3.56 -31.71
CA PRO A 158 2.13 -4.59 -31.26
C PRO A 158 1.39 -5.68 -30.48
N VAL A 159 1.89 -6.91 -30.61
CA VAL A 159 1.40 -8.06 -29.83
C VAL A 159 1.84 -7.89 -28.38
N MET A 160 0.92 -8.14 -27.45
CA MET A 160 1.22 -8.09 -26.02
C MET A 160 2.12 -9.27 -25.64
N PRO A 161 3.21 -9.05 -24.87
CA PRO A 161 4.01 -10.14 -24.30
C PRO A 161 3.16 -11.13 -23.49
N GLU A 162 3.49 -12.42 -23.55
CA GLU A 162 2.72 -13.49 -22.91
C GLU A 162 2.65 -13.31 -21.40
N GLU A 163 3.75 -12.89 -20.78
CA GLU A 163 3.84 -12.63 -19.35
C GLU A 163 2.90 -11.51 -18.91
N LEU A 164 2.75 -10.45 -19.72
CA LEU A 164 1.83 -9.35 -19.44
C LEU A 164 0.37 -9.72 -19.72
N ALA A 165 0.14 -10.59 -20.71
CA ALA A 165 -1.18 -11.11 -21.05
C ALA A 165 -1.67 -12.18 -20.06
N SER A 166 -0.75 -12.80 -19.33
CA SER A 166 -1.07 -13.85 -18.35
C SER A 166 -1.99 -13.34 -17.24
N GLU A 167 -2.78 -14.25 -16.69
CA GLU A 167 -3.75 -13.95 -15.65
C GLU A 167 -3.04 -13.69 -14.32
N TYR A 168 -3.43 -12.60 -13.65
CA TYR A 168 -2.96 -12.36 -12.30
C TYR A 168 -3.63 -13.33 -11.34
N ASN A 169 -2.85 -14.31 -10.89
CA ASN A 169 -3.24 -15.25 -9.85
C ASN A 169 -2.57 -14.82 -8.54
N SER A 170 -3.30 -14.09 -7.69
CA SER A 170 -2.84 -13.82 -6.33
C SER A 170 -2.69 -15.17 -5.61
N ARG A 171 -1.45 -15.61 -5.39
CA ARG A 171 -1.14 -16.87 -4.69
C ARG A 171 -1.40 -16.80 -3.19
N VAL A 172 -1.94 -15.69 -2.69
CA VAL A 172 -2.23 -15.55 -1.27
C VAL A 172 -3.48 -16.34 -0.96
N THR A 173 -3.30 -17.55 -0.44
CA THR A 173 -4.31 -18.27 0.33
C THR A 173 -4.74 -17.37 1.49
N THR A 174 -5.81 -16.61 1.28
CA THR A 174 -6.56 -15.99 2.35
C THR A 174 -6.99 -17.09 3.29
N SER A 175 -6.67 -16.96 4.58
CA SER A 175 -7.30 -17.84 5.55
C SER A 175 -8.81 -17.55 5.53
N PRO A 176 -9.70 -18.53 5.77
CA PRO A 176 -11.14 -18.31 5.79
C PRO A 176 -11.61 -17.18 6.74
N GLU A 177 -10.75 -16.76 7.69
CA GLU A 177 -11.05 -15.69 8.64
C GLU A 177 -11.11 -14.29 7.99
N ASP A 178 -10.40 -14.06 6.88
CA ASP A 178 -10.40 -12.77 6.17
C ASP A 178 -11.72 -12.49 5.40
N TYR A 179 -12.61 -13.49 5.29
CA TYR A 179 -13.94 -13.35 4.71
C TYR A 179 -15.01 -12.89 5.71
N ARG A 180 -14.64 -12.52 6.94
CA ARG A 180 -15.58 -12.06 7.99
C ARG A 180 -15.77 -10.54 8.04
N ALA A 181 -15.57 -9.85 6.92
CA ALA A 181 -15.82 -8.41 6.83
C ALA A 181 -17.00 -8.13 5.88
N LEU A 182 -17.92 -7.28 6.33
CA LEU A 182 -19.08 -6.82 5.55
C LEU A 182 -19.03 -5.29 5.44
N PHE A 183 -19.24 -4.74 4.25
CA PHE A 183 -19.42 -3.31 4.07
C PHE A 183 -20.89 -2.93 4.34
N ILE A 184 -21.11 -2.11 5.37
CA ILE A 184 -22.45 -1.67 5.77
C ILE A 184 -22.63 -0.22 5.35
N THR A 185 -23.69 0.07 4.59
CA THR A 185 -24.06 1.44 4.22
C THR A 185 -25.40 1.81 4.84
N PHE A 186 -25.53 3.06 5.25
CA PHE A 186 -26.76 3.58 5.83
C PHE A 186 -27.38 4.63 4.92
N SER A 187 -28.70 4.56 4.77
CA SER A 187 -29.44 5.67 4.19
C SER A 187 -29.35 6.89 5.11
N ARG A 188 -29.24 8.08 4.50
CA ARG A 188 -28.88 9.40 5.07
C ARG A 188 -29.60 9.88 6.35
N ARG A 189 -30.48 9.08 6.97
CA ARG A 189 -31.33 9.46 8.11
C ARG A 189 -31.27 8.53 9.31
N CYS A 190 -30.45 7.47 9.27
CA CYS A 190 -30.30 6.56 10.41
C CYS A 190 -28.83 6.21 10.59
N THR A 191 -28.20 6.74 11.64
CA THR A 191 -26.84 6.37 12.03
C THR A 191 -26.95 5.26 13.06
N LEU A 192 -26.70 4.02 12.66
CA LEU A 192 -26.59 2.93 13.62
C LEU A 192 -25.31 3.11 14.44
N THR A 193 -25.41 2.84 15.73
CA THR A 193 -24.28 2.80 16.65
C THR A 193 -23.52 1.48 16.52
N ARG A 194 -22.27 1.46 16.99
CA ARG A 194 -21.43 0.26 16.96
C ARG A 194 -22.08 -0.89 17.74
N GLU A 195 -22.75 -0.57 18.84
CA GLU A 195 -23.42 -1.50 19.73
C GLU A 195 -24.63 -2.14 19.04
N GLU A 196 -25.43 -1.37 18.30
CA GLU A 196 -26.57 -1.88 17.52
C GLU A 196 -26.12 -2.81 16.39
N ILE A 197 -25.03 -2.45 15.69
CA ILE A 197 -24.44 -3.31 14.65
C ILE A 197 -23.93 -4.61 15.30
N ALA A 198 -23.23 -4.51 16.42
CA ALA A 198 -22.71 -5.68 17.13
C ALA A 198 -23.84 -6.58 17.64
N GLN A 199 -24.93 -6.02 18.16
CA GLN A 199 -26.09 -6.81 18.59
C GLN A 199 -26.74 -7.52 17.41
N TYR A 200 -26.99 -6.82 16.30
CA TYR A 200 -27.63 -7.38 15.11
C TYR A 200 -26.90 -8.61 14.54
N PHE A 201 -25.56 -8.61 14.55
CA PHE A 201 -24.76 -9.73 14.03
C PHE A 201 -24.47 -10.84 15.05
N ASN A 202 -24.84 -10.66 16.33
CA ASN A 202 -24.59 -11.65 17.40
C ASN A 202 -25.88 -12.31 17.93
N GLU A 203 -27.06 -11.97 17.39
CA GLU A 203 -28.34 -12.70 17.60
C GLU A 203 -28.50 -13.83 16.56
#